data_AF-A0A8B7VDI1-F1
#
_entry.id   AF-A0A8B7VDI1-F1
#
_cell.length_a   1.000
_cell.length_b   1.000
_cell.length_c   1.000
_cell.angle_alpha   90.00
_cell.angle_beta   90.00
_cell.angle_gamma   90.00
#
_symmetry.space_group_name_H-M   'P 1'
#
loop_
_entity.id
_entity.type
_entity.pdbx_description
1 polymer ?
#
loop_
_entity_poly.entity_id
_entity_poly.type
_entity_poly.pdbx_seq_one_letter_code
_entity_poly.pdbx_strand_id
1 'polypeptide(L)'
;MIPSLHQYYSRTCLHAEQCFLYWFHEHMLDPAEDYQVTWYISWSPCSTCADEMASFLATHRNVSLTIFSARLYYFWNSAYQNGLRKLYQEGAQVKVMTFQEFEDCWENFVYNKGESFMPWKGLSRNNRFLKNELKKILGSPMSLLKEDIFLYQFNNQQQVQKPYFRRRTYLCYQLEQPNGSRPQWPAKGCLQNKKGHHAEIRFIKRIHSMGLEQDQDYQITCYITWSPCLACACALAELKNHFPRLTLRIFASRLYFHWIRKFQMGLQHLYKSGVLVAVMSLPEFTDCWEKFVNHRQVFFTPWDKLEEHSRSIQRRLRRILQSWDVDDLTDDFRNLRL
;
A
#
# COMPACT_ATOMS: atom_id res chain seq x y z
N MET A 1 6.20 -1.19 -47.00
CA MET A 1 7.65 -1.45 -46.94
C MET A 1 8.16 -0.87 -45.63
N ILE A 2 8.33 -1.73 -44.63
CA ILE A 2 8.93 -1.39 -43.34
C ILE A 2 10.41 -1.80 -43.46
N PRO A 3 11.39 -0.93 -43.13
CA PRO A 3 12.80 -1.28 -43.31
C PRO A 3 13.19 -2.43 -42.38
N SER A 4 14.01 -3.35 -42.88
CA SER A 4 14.57 -4.46 -42.12
C SER A 4 15.48 -3.94 -41.01
N LEU A 5 15.15 -4.32 -39.77
CA LEU A 5 15.82 -3.89 -38.52
C LEU A 5 17.23 -4.48 -38.31
N HIS A 6 17.88 -5.03 -39.34
CA HIS A 6 19.21 -5.62 -39.23
C HIS A 6 20.37 -4.62 -39.20
N GLN A 7 20.08 -3.32 -39.11
CA GLN A 7 21.11 -2.28 -39.24
C GLN A 7 21.18 -1.31 -38.06
N TYR A 8 21.10 -1.80 -36.82
CA TYR A 8 21.51 -1.02 -35.64
C TYR A 8 21.99 -1.89 -34.45
N TYR A 9 22.81 -2.93 -34.70
CA TYR A 9 23.48 -3.65 -33.61
C TYR A 9 24.71 -2.89 -33.08
N SER A 10 24.47 -1.84 -32.30
CA SER A 10 25.41 -1.50 -31.23
C SER A 10 25.31 -2.60 -30.17
N ARG A 11 26.44 -3.18 -29.74
CA ARG A 11 26.52 -4.17 -28.64
C ARG A 11 25.91 -3.62 -27.34
N THR A 12 24.60 -3.71 -27.20
CA THR A 12 23.88 -3.45 -25.95
C THR A 12 23.88 -4.74 -25.13
N CYS A 13 24.40 -4.68 -23.92
CA CYS A 13 24.37 -5.79 -22.97
C CYS A 13 22.90 -6.02 -22.56
N LEU A 14 22.19 -6.90 -23.26
CA LEU A 14 20.80 -7.22 -22.97
C LEU A 14 20.71 -8.05 -21.68
N HIS A 15 19.72 -7.75 -20.86
CA HIS A 15 19.40 -8.58 -19.71
C HIS A 15 18.68 -9.87 -20.14
N ALA A 16 18.76 -10.92 -19.32
CA ALA A 16 18.19 -12.22 -19.63
C ALA A 16 16.67 -12.16 -19.88
N GLU A 17 15.99 -11.28 -19.14
CA GLU A 17 14.57 -10.99 -19.27
C GLU A 17 14.22 -10.50 -20.68
N GLN A 18 15.04 -9.59 -21.24
CA GLN A 18 14.84 -9.02 -22.57
C GLN A 18 15.10 -10.06 -23.66
N CYS A 19 16.17 -10.85 -23.50
CA CYS A 19 16.48 -11.94 -24.41
C CYS A 19 15.34 -12.96 -24.47
N PHE A 20 14.76 -13.33 -23.33
CA PHE A 20 13.61 -14.22 -23.29
C PHE A 20 12.40 -13.61 -24.01
N LEU A 21 12.03 -12.36 -23.71
CA LEU A 21 10.85 -11.75 -24.33
C LEU A 21 10.97 -11.68 -25.84
N TYR A 22 12.15 -11.32 -26.36
CA TYR A 22 12.41 -11.32 -27.79
C TYR A 22 12.29 -12.72 -28.39
N TRP A 23 12.98 -13.71 -27.81
CA TRP A 23 12.94 -15.08 -28.30
C TRP A 23 11.52 -15.66 -28.27
N PHE A 24 10.81 -15.45 -27.16
CA PHE A 24 9.47 -15.99 -26.95
C PHE A 24 8.45 -15.37 -27.91
N HIS A 25 8.49 -14.05 -28.10
CA HIS A 25 7.62 -13.34 -29.05
C HIS A 25 7.85 -13.80 -30.49
N GLU A 26 9.11 -13.92 -30.92
CA GLU A 26 9.43 -14.21 -32.33
C GLU A 26 9.24 -15.68 -32.71
N HIS A 27 9.37 -16.62 -31.78
CA HIS A 27 9.48 -18.05 -32.11
C HIS A 27 8.40 -18.94 -31.50
N MET A 28 7.74 -18.50 -30.43
CA MET A 28 6.86 -19.38 -29.64
C MET A 28 5.44 -18.85 -29.48
N LEU A 29 5.23 -17.54 -29.60
CA LEU A 29 3.97 -16.93 -29.20
C LEU A 29 2.90 -17.08 -30.30
N ASP A 30 1.91 -17.93 -30.08
CA ASP A 30 0.68 -18.02 -30.88
C ASP A 30 -0.51 -17.39 -30.12
N PRO A 31 -1.24 -16.43 -30.71
CA PRO A 31 -2.45 -15.86 -30.10
C PRO A 31 -3.57 -16.88 -29.79
N ALA A 32 -3.56 -18.07 -30.39
CA ALA A 32 -4.57 -19.10 -30.19
C ALA A 32 -4.30 -20.03 -28.98
N GLU A 33 -3.10 -19.97 -28.40
CA GLU A 33 -2.69 -20.84 -27.29
C GLU A 33 -2.49 -20.05 -25.99
N ASP A 34 -2.75 -20.71 -24.86
CA ASP A 34 -2.48 -20.18 -23.53
C ASP A 34 -1.15 -20.70 -22.99
N TYR A 35 -0.30 -19.80 -22.50
CA TYR A 35 1.02 -20.13 -21.99
C TYR A 35 1.15 -19.90 -20.48
N GLN A 36 1.78 -20.87 -19.80
CA GLN A 36 2.21 -20.72 -18.41
C GLN A 36 3.73 -20.75 -18.34
N VAL A 37 4.32 -19.58 -18.17
CA VAL A 37 5.77 -19.39 -18.15
C VAL A 37 6.25 -19.29 -16.71
N THR A 38 7.26 -20.08 -16.35
CA THR A 38 7.91 -20.02 -15.03
C THR A 38 9.38 -19.71 -15.19
N TRP A 39 9.85 -18.67 -14.50
CA TRP A 39 11.25 -18.26 -14.49
C TRP A 39 11.90 -18.51 -13.13
N TYR A 40 13.11 -19.08 -13.16
CA TYR A 40 14.03 -19.13 -12.02
C TYR A 40 15.20 -18.19 -12.29
N ILE A 41 15.27 -17.06 -11.58
CA ILE A 41 16.26 -16.01 -11.83
C ILE A 41 17.11 -15.71 -10.60
N SER A 42 18.40 -15.47 -10.82
CA SER A 42 19.37 -15.26 -9.72
C SER A 42 19.18 -13.94 -8.96
N TRP A 43 18.56 -12.95 -9.61
CA TRP A 43 18.20 -11.63 -9.10
C TRP A 43 16.83 -11.23 -9.66
N SER A 44 16.03 -10.52 -8.89
CA SER A 44 14.78 -9.93 -9.41
C SER A 44 15.05 -8.91 -10.50
N PRO A 45 14.12 -8.67 -11.45
CA PRO A 45 14.38 -7.79 -12.58
C PRO A 45 14.72 -6.35 -12.17
N CYS A 46 15.53 -5.69 -12.98
CA CYS A 46 15.77 -4.26 -12.82
C CYS A 46 14.51 -3.45 -13.16
N SER A 47 14.47 -2.16 -12.82
CA SER A 47 13.29 -1.33 -13.07
C SER A 47 12.89 -1.27 -14.55
N THR A 48 13.85 -1.19 -15.46
CA THR A 48 13.60 -1.12 -16.90
C THR A 48 13.04 -2.43 -17.44
N CYS A 49 13.67 -3.57 -17.10
CA CYS A 49 13.17 -4.88 -17.52
C CYS A 49 11.79 -5.18 -16.92
N ALA A 50 11.55 -4.80 -15.66
CA ALA A 50 10.25 -4.97 -15.04
C ALA A 50 9.16 -4.17 -15.76
N ASP A 51 9.46 -2.94 -16.20
CA ASP A 51 8.53 -2.11 -16.97
C ASP A 51 8.24 -2.70 -18.36
N GLU A 52 9.26 -3.20 -19.06
CA GLU A 52 9.12 -3.87 -20.36
C GLU A 52 8.29 -5.16 -20.25
N MET A 53 8.59 -5.99 -19.26
CA MET A 53 7.84 -7.21 -18.99
C MET A 53 6.38 -6.93 -18.61
N ALA A 54 6.13 -5.90 -17.81
CA ALA A 54 4.76 -5.49 -17.48
C ALA A 54 4.00 -5.06 -18.74
N SER A 55 4.64 -4.29 -19.62
CA SER A 55 4.06 -3.88 -20.91
C SER A 55 3.75 -5.08 -21.80
N PHE A 56 4.65 -6.07 -21.85
CA PHE A 56 4.44 -7.31 -22.58
C PHE A 56 3.23 -8.11 -22.06
N LEU A 57 3.08 -8.26 -20.74
CA LEU A 57 1.93 -8.96 -20.14
C LEU A 57 0.61 -8.21 -20.34
N ALA A 58 0.66 -6.88 -20.39
CA ALA A 58 -0.52 -6.06 -20.65
C ALA A 58 -1.09 -6.29 -22.06
N THR A 59 -0.22 -6.56 -23.04
CA THR A 59 -0.59 -6.80 -24.45
C THR A 59 -0.84 -8.28 -24.78
N HIS A 60 -0.29 -9.23 -24.02
CA HIS A 60 -0.42 -10.67 -24.26
C HIS A 60 -1.16 -11.37 -23.11
N ARG A 61 -2.49 -11.26 -23.11
CA ARG A 61 -3.36 -11.79 -22.04
C ARG A 61 -3.42 -13.31 -21.97
N ASN A 62 -3.00 -14.01 -23.03
CA ASN A 62 -2.86 -15.46 -23.10
C ASN A 62 -1.57 -15.98 -22.41
N VAL A 63 -0.72 -15.09 -21.88
CA VAL A 63 0.52 -15.45 -21.19
C VAL A 63 0.40 -15.18 -19.70
N SER A 64 0.58 -16.23 -18.89
CA SER A 64 0.74 -16.12 -17.44
C SER A 64 2.21 -16.32 -17.05
N LEU A 65 2.73 -15.43 -16.20
CA LEU A 65 4.14 -15.44 -15.81
C LEU A 65 4.31 -15.61 -14.30
N THR A 66 5.08 -16.61 -13.90
CA THR A 66 5.56 -16.78 -12.52
C THR A 66 7.06 -16.58 -12.47
N ILE A 67 7.52 -15.68 -11.60
CA ILE A 67 8.94 -15.35 -11.43
C ILE A 67 9.37 -15.76 -10.02
N PHE A 68 10.31 -16.68 -9.94
CA PHE A 68 11.00 -17.02 -8.71
C PHE A 68 12.40 -16.41 -8.72
N SER A 69 12.62 -15.40 -7.88
CA SER A 69 13.92 -14.77 -7.71
C SER A 69 14.67 -15.34 -6.52
N ALA A 70 15.93 -15.72 -6.70
CA ALA A 70 16.81 -16.14 -5.61
C ALA A 70 17.13 -14.96 -4.66
N ARG A 71 17.27 -13.75 -5.21
CA ARG A 71 17.58 -12.51 -4.48
C ARG A 71 16.80 -11.34 -5.05
N LEU A 72 16.58 -10.29 -4.23
CA LEU A 72 15.94 -9.06 -4.67
C LEU A 72 17.01 -8.02 -5.05
N TYR A 73 16.97 -7.54 -6.29
CA TYR A 73 17.94 -6.59 -6.83
C TYR A 73 17.56 -5.16 -6.43
N TYR A 74 18.52 -4.41 -5.87
CA TYR A 74 18.36 -3.03 -5.38
C TYR A 74 17.02 -2.76 -4.67
N PHE A 75 16.56 -3.69 -3.84
CA PHE A 75 15.21 -3.68 -3.26
C PHE A 75 14.93 -2.49 -2.32
N TRP A 76 15.96 -1.75 -1.93
CA TRP A 76 15.86 -0.48 -1.18
C TRP A 76 15.60 0.74 -2.06
N ASN A 77 15.81 0.65 -3.37
CA ASN A 77 15.61 1.73 -4.34
C ASN A 77 14.16 1.78 -4.83
N SER A 78 13.55 2.96 -4.82
CA SER A 78 12.13 3.16 -5.17
C SER A 78 11.80 2.78 -6.61
N ALA A 79 12.71 3.00 -7.57
CA ALA A 79 12.46 2.66 -8.98
C ALA A 79 12.32 1.14 -9.17
N TYR A 80 13.19 0.35 -8.53
CA TYR A 80 13.14 -1.11 -8.55
C TYR A 80 11.89 -1.64 -7.85
N GLN A 81 11.52 -1.02 -6.73
CA GLN A 81 10.26 -1.35 -6.05
C GLN A 81 9.03 -1.06 -6.92
N ASN A 82 9.03 0.05 -7.66
CA ASN A 82 7.95 0.41 -8.58
C ASN A 82 7.85 -0.60 -9.73
N GLY A 83 8.97 -0.99 -10.34
CA GLY A 83 9.00 -1.99 -11.41
C GLY A 83 8.40 -3.33 -10.98
N LEU A 84 8.83 -3.87 -9.84
CA LEU A 84 8.26 -5.11 -9.29
C LEU A 84 6.76 -4.99 -8.97
N ARG A 85 6.31 -3.80 -8.53
CA ARG A 85 4.88 -3.53 -8.30
C ARG A 85 4.08 -3.55 -9.60
N LYS A 86 4.56 -2.91 -10.65
CA LYS A 86 3.89 -2.89 -11.96
C LYS A 86 3.77 -4.31 -12.53
N LEU A 87 4.85 -5.10 -12.49
CA LEU A 87 4.82 -6.52 -12.86
C LEU A 87 3.70 -7.27 -12.15
N TYR A 88 3.63 -7.12 -10.83
CA TYR A 88 2.61 -7.76 -10.01
C TYR A 88 1.19 -7.27 -10.34
N GLN A 89 1.03 -6.00 -10.68
CA GLN A 89 -0.26 -5.41 -11.09
C GLN A 89 -0.73 -5.92 -12.45
N GLU A 90 0.18 -6.21 -13.39
CA GLU A 90 -0.14 -6.82 -14.69
C GLU A 90 -0.33 -8.34 -14.62
N GLY A 91 -0.44 -8.90 -13.41
CA GLY A 91 -0.80 -10.30 -13.19
C GLY A 91 0.38 -11.26 -13.03
N ALA A 92 1.63 -10.78 -13.07
CA ALA A 92 2.80 -11.63 -12.83
C ALA A 92 2.86 -12.09 -11.37
N GLN A 93 3.13 -13.37 -11.15
CA GLN A 93 3.38 -13.90 -9.81
C GLN A 93 4.86 -13.73 -9.45
N VAL A 94 5.19 -12.69 -8.69
CA VAL A 94 6.57 -12.43 -8.25
C VAL A 94 6.81 -13.06 -6.87
N LYS A 95 7.76 -14.00 -6.78
CA LYS A 95 8.05 -14.82 -5.58
C LYS A 95 9.56 -14.91 -5.31
N VAL A 96 9.91 -15.29 -4.08
CA VAL A 96 11.29 -15.59 -3.68
C VAL A 96 11.47 -17.10 -3.58
N MET A 97 12.51 -17.64 -4.23
CA MET A 97 12.83 -19.07 -4.25
C MET A 97 13.03 -19.62 -2.83
N THR A 98 12.23 -20.63 -2.47
CA THR A 98 12.40 -21.44 -1.26
C THR A 98 13.29 -22.64 -1.51
N PHE A 99 13.42 -23.52 -0.51
CA PHE A 99 14.07 -24.81 -0.69
C PHE A 99 13.51 -25.55 -1.91
N GLN A 100 12.19 -25.64 -2.04
CA GLN A 100 11.55 -26.37 -3.14
C GLN A 100 11.95 -25.79 -4.50
N GLU A 101 11.84 -24.47 -4.68
CA GLU A 101 12.18 -23.88 -5.98
C GLU A 101 13.69 -23.93 -6.28
N PHE A 102 14.56 -23.99 -5.28
CA PHE A 102 16.00 -24.25 -5.52
C PHE A 102 16.25 -25.71 -5.92
N GLU A 103 15.56 -26.66 -5.30
CA GLU A 103 15.61 -28.07 -5.65
C GLU A 103 15.06 -28.29 -7.07
N ASP A 104 13.89 -27.76 -7.40
CA ASP A 104 13.29 -27.83 -8.73
C ASP A 104 14.23 -27.23 -9.79
N CYS A 105 14.87 -26.09 -9.48
CA CYS A 105 15.83 -25.45 -10.37
C CYS A 105 17.11 -26.31 -10.56
N TRP A 106 17.58 -26.97 -9.50
CA TRP A 106 18.72 -27.88 -9.53
C TRP A 106 18.45 -29.13 -10.36
N GLU A 107 17.27 -29.72 -10.21
CA GLU A 107 16.89 -30.95 -10.92
C GLU A 107 16.70 -30.73 -12.41
N ASN A 108 16.13 -29.58 -12.81
CA ASN A 108 15.75 -29.33 -14.20
C ASN A 108 16.82 -28.60 -15.02
N PHE A 109 17.65 -27.75 -14.39
CA PHE A 109 18.55 -26.84 -15.13
C PHE A 109 20.03 -26.98 -14.78
N VAL A 110 20.39 -27.84 -13.82
CA VAL A 110 21.80 -28.08 -13.45
C VAL A 110 22.21 -29.49 -13.88
N TYR A 111 23.36 -29.59 -14.54
CA TYR A 111 23.99 -30.89 -14.80
C TYR A 111 24.58 -31.46 -13.50
N ASN A 112 23.73 -32.13 -12.73
CA ASN A 112 23.99 -32.56 -11.35
C ASN A 112 24.48 -34.02 -11.22
N LYS A 113 24.59 -34.77 -12.33
CA LYS A 113 25.01 -36.18 -12.35
C LYS A 113 24.22 -37.10 -11.41
N GLY A 114 22.96 -36.76 -11.11
CA GLY A 114 22.11 -37.52 -10.20
C GLY A 114 22.31 -37.21 -8.71
N GLU A 115 23.11 -36.19 -8.37
CA GLU A 115 23.24 -35.72 -6.99
C GLU A 115 22.03 -34.88 -6.55
N SER A 116 21.57 -35.10 -5.31
CA SER A 116 20.49 -34.32 -4.71
C SER A 116 20.94 -32.90 -4.35
N PHE A 117 19.99 -31.96 -4.34
CA PHE A 117 20.25 -30.58 -3.95
C PHE A 117 20.65 -30.47 -2.47
N MET A 118 21.80 -29.85 -2.19
CA MET A 118 22.27 -29.59 -0.84
C MET A 118 22.14 -28.09 -0.48
N PRO A 119 21.28 -27.71 0.48
CA PRO A 119 21.06 -26.31 0.80
C PRO A 119 22.23 -25.73 1.62
N TRP A 120 22.60 -24.49 1.34
CA TRP A 120 23.60 -23.79 2.14
C TRP A 120 23.06 -23.31 3.49
N LYS A 121 23.96 -23.12 4.45
CA LYS A 121 23.62 -22.63 5.79
C LYS A 121 22.89 -21.28 5.71
N GLY A 122 21.73 -21.22 6.35
CA GLY A 122 20.94 -19.98 6.45
C GLY A 122 19.99 -19.72 5.28
N LEU A 123 19.83 -20.65 4.34
CA LEU A 123 18.85 -20.57 3.24
C LEU A 123 17.46 -20.17 3.75
N SER A 124 16.93 -20.87 4.75
CA SER A 124 15.59 -20.59 5.31
C SER A 124 15.49 -19.21 5.99
N ARG A 125 16.57 -18.74 6.63
CA ARG A 125 16.62 -17.40 7.26
C ARG A 125 16.64 -16.30 6.21
N ASN A 126 17.45 -16.47 5.17
CA ASN A 126 17.57 -15.52 4.06
C ASN A 126 16.28 -15.48 3.25
N ASN A 127 15.68 -16.64 2.95
CA ASN A 127 14.38 -16.72 2.29
C ASN A 127 13.30 -15.98 3.09
N ARG A 128 13.22 -16.19 4.41
CA ARG A 128 12.25 -15.49 5.27
C ARG A 128 12.42 -13.97 5.22
N PHE A 129 13.68 -13.50 5.27
CA PHE A 129 13.98 -12.07 5.15
C PHE A 129 13.53 -11.51 3.79
N LEU A 130 13.96 -12.14 2.70
CA LEU A 130 13.64 -11.69 1.34
C LEU A 130 12.14 -11.76 1.04
N LYS A 131 11.43 -12.81 1.49
CA LYS A 131 9.96 -12.89 1.39
C LYS A 131 9.28 -11.73 2.10
N ASN A 132 9.77 -11.34 3.27
CA ASN A 132 9.21 -10.20 4.01
C ASN A 132 9.49 -8.87 3.32
N GLU A 133 10.68 -8.69 2.73
CA GLU A 133 10.98 -7.50 1.92
C GLU A 133 10.12 -7.46 0.65
N LEU A 134 10.01 -8.56 -0.09
CA LEU A 134 9.17 -8.61 -1.28
C LEU A 134 7.69 -8.30 -0.95
N LYS A 135 7.16 -8.84 0.14
CA LYS A 135 5.81 -8.50 0.63
C LYS A 135 5.63 -7.00 0.92
N LYS A 136 6.65 -6.33 1.45
CA LYS A 136 6.63 -4.87 1.66
C LYS A 136 6.66 -4.11 0.34
N ILE A 137 7.43 -4.60 -0.64
CA ILE A 137 7.66 -3.96 -1.94
C ILE A 137 6.43 -4.05 -2.82
N LEU A 138 5.91 -5.27 -3.03
CA LEU A 138 4.71 -5.51 -3.81
C LEU A 138 3.51 -4.78 -3.20
N GLY A 139 3.63 -4.39 -1.92
CA GLY A 139 2.59 -3.73 -1.17
C GLY A 139 1.45 -4.70 -1.11
N SER A 140 1.53 -5.64 -0.15
CA SER A 140 0.54 -6.70 0.07
C SER A 140 -0.81 -6.36 -0.57
N PRO A 141 -1.37 -7.20 -1.45
CA PRO A 141 -2.76 -7.07 -1.85
C PRO A 141 -3.56 -6.99 -0.56
N MET A 142 -4.01 -5.79 -0.18
CA MET A 142 -4.41 -5.41 1.18
C MET A 142 -3.67 -6.15 2.31
N SER A 143 -2.59 -5.60 2.90
CA SER A 143 -2.20 -6.08 4.23
C SER A 143 -3.25 -5.59 5.23
N LEU A 144 -4.33 -6.35 5.36
CA LEU A 144 -5.28 -6.17 6.43
C LEU A 144 -4.51 -6.18 7.76
N LEU A 145 -4.87 -5.28 8.65
CA LEU A 145 -4.36 -5.25 10.01
C LEU A 145 -4.73 -6.57 10.69
N LYS A 146 -3.85 -7.05 11.57
CA LYS A 146 -4.24 -8.10 12.49
C LYS A 146 -5.23 -7.53 13.51
N GLU A 147 -6.15 -8.36 13.98
CA GLU A 147 -7.18 -8.02 14.96
C GLU A 147 -6.57 -7.38 16.23
N ASP A 148 -5.52 -7.99 16.77
CA ASP A 148 -4.79 -7.50 17.95
C ASP A 148 -4.19 -6.11 17.73
N ILE A 149 -3.62 -5.85 16.55
CA ILE A 149 -3.06 -4.54 16.18
C ILE A 149 -4.17 -3.50 16.14
N PHE A 150 -5.30 -3.80 15.53
CA PHE A 150 -6.42 -2.86 15.46
C PHE A 150 -6.96 -2.54 16.85
N LEU A 151 -7.36 -3.56 17.60
CA LEU A 151 -7.92 -3.41 18.95
C LEU A 151 -6.99 -2.65 19.88
N TYR A 152 -5.68 -2.82 19.72
CA TYR A 152 -4.70 -2.14 20.56
C TYR A 152 -4.41 -0.69 20.09
N GLN A 153 -4.20 -0.47 18.80
CA GLN A 153 -3.73 0.82 18.28
C GLN A 153 -4.86 1.82 18.04
N PHE A 154 -6.05 1.36 17.67
CA PHE A 154 -7.24 2.19 17.45
C PHE A 154 -8.06 2.41 18.74
N ASN A 155 -7.70 1.79 19.87
CA ASN A 155 -8.39 2.00 21.14
C ASN A 155 -8.40 3.47 21.60
N ASN A 156 -9.58 4.07 21.74
CA ASN A 156 -9.72 5.50 22.04
C ASN A 156 -9.50 5.88 23.52
N GLN A 157 -9.20 4.93 24.42
CA GLN A 157 -8.89 5.21 25.81
C GLN A 157 -7.62 6.08 25.93
N GLN A 158 -7.61 7.06 26.84
CA GLN A 158 -6.43 7.91 27.04
C GLN A 158 -5.26 7.16 27.68
N GLN A 159 -5.54 6.32 28.67
CA GLN A 159 -4.53 5.54 29.39
C GLN A 159 -4.43 4.13 28.79
N VAL A 160 -3.20 3.64 28.66
CA VAL A 160 -2.94 2.25 28.26
C VAL A 160 -2.97 1.40 29.52
N GLN A 161 -3.92 0.45 29.59
CA GLN A 161 -3.95 -0.52 30.68
C GLN A 161 -2.72 -1.44 30.59
N LYS A 162 -2.24 -1.93 31.74
CA LYS A 162 -1.08 -2.84 31.77
C LYS A 162 -1.39 -4.12 30.97
N PRO A 163 -0.41 -4.68 30.24
CA PRO A 163 0.98 -4.23 30.13
C PRO A 163 1.14 -3.01 29.20
N TYR A 164 2.07 -2.10 29.54
CA TYR A 164 2.31 -0.89 28.77
C TYR A 164 2.93 -1.21 27.40
N PHE A 165 2.12 -1.11 26.37
CA PHE A 165 2.57 -1.22 24.99
C PHE A 165 2.80 0.18 24.39
N ARG A 166 3.67 0.25 23.38
CA ARG A 166 3.95 1.52 22.67
C ARG A 166 2.89 1.77 21.60
N ARG A 167 2.10 2.83 21.77
CA ARG A 167 1.19 3.32 20.72
C ARG A 167 2.00 3.85 19.53
N ARG A 168 1.57 3.47 18.34
CA ARG A 168 2.12 3.87 17.04
C ARG A 168 1.01 4.50 16.21
N THR A 169 1.39 5.33 15.24
CA THR A 169 0.40 5.95 14.36
C THR A 169 0.12 5.00 13.19
N TYR A 170 -1.11 4.55 13.09
CA TYR A 170 -1.64 3.86 11.90
C TYR A 170 -2.65 4.74 11.19
N LEU A 171 -2.62 4.72 9.86
CA LEU A 171 -3.54 5.39 8.96
C LEU A 171 -4.02 4.37 7.92
N CYS A 172 -5.30 4.02 7.95
CA CYS A 172 -5.97 3.25 6.91
C CYS A 172 -6.75 4.19 6.01
N TYR A 173 -6.72 3.99 4.70
CA TYR A 173 -7.40 4.87 3.75
C TYR A 173 -8.14 4.05 2.70
N GLN A 174 -9.27 4.58 2.24
CA GLN A 174 -10.03 4.11 1.09
C GLN A 174 -10.22 5.28 0.13
N LEU A 175 -9.92 5.06 -1.13
CA LEU A 175 -10.13 5.95 -2.26
C LEU A 175 -11.33 5.40 -3.06
N GLU A 176 -12.34 6.23 -3.24
CA GLU A 176 -13.56 5.94 -3.99
C GLU A 176 -13.62 6.83 -5.23
N GLN A 177 -13.95 6.23 -6.37
CA GLN A 177 -14.25 6.95 -7.62
C GLN A 177 -15.78 7.04 -7.80
N PRO A 178 -16.30 8.17 -8.32
CA PRO A 178 -17.74 8.37 -8.51
C PRO A 178 -18.39 7.34 -9.46
N ASN A 179 -17.64 6.84 -10.45
CA ASN A 179 -18.23 6.09 -11.57
C ASN A 179 -18.19 4.56 -11.41
N GLY A 180 -17.81 4.03 -10.23
CA GLY A 180 -17.82 2.58 -9.97
C GLY A 180 -16.84 1.74 -10.81
N SER A 181 -16.10 2.35 -11.73
CA SER A 181 -14.99 1.74 -12.46
C SER A 181 -13.91 1.30 -11.49
N ARG A 182 -13.47 0.04 -11.62
CA ARG A 182 -12.49 -0.58 -10.73
C ARG A 182 -11.15 0.14 -10.91
N PRO A 183 -10.57 0.78 -9.88
CA PRO A 183 -9.31 1.50 -10.04
C PRO A 183 -8.18 0.52 -10.37
N GLN A 184 -7.26 0.95 -11.24
CA GLN A 184 -6.07 0.19 -11.67
C GLN A 184 -5.03 0.02 -10.53
N TRP A 185 -5.26 0.67 -9.39
CA TRP A 185 -4.44 0.62 -8.17
C TRP A 185 -5.28 0.13 -6.99
N PRO A 186 -4.66 -0.39 -5.91
CA PRO A 186 -5.42 -0.76 -4.73
C PRO A 186 -6.10 0.49 -4.16
N ALA A 187 -7.43 0.50 -4.27
CA ALA A 187 -8.33 1.56 -3.79
C ALA A 187 -8.30 1.72 -2.26
N LYS A 188 -7.56 0.89 -1.53
CA LYS A 188 -7.46 0.95 -0.08
C LYS A 188 -6.13 0.40 0.44
N GLY A 189 -5.71 0.86 1.63
CA GLY A 189 -4.54 0.32 2.31
C GLY A 189 -4.33 0.88 3.72
N CYS A 190 -3.39 0.29 4.46
CA CYS A 190 -3.00 0.75 5.80
C CYS A 190 -1.51 1.04 5.90
N LEU A 191 -1.15 2.13 6.56
CA LEU A 191 0.19 2.66 6.69
C LEU A 191 0.51 2.89 8.17
N GLN A 192 1.72 2.49 8.58
CA GLN A 192 2.24 2.74 9.92
C GLN A 192 3.35 3.81 9.87
N ASN A 193 3.48 4.62 10.91
CA ASN A 193 4.64 5.51 11.04
C ASN A 193 5.96 4.73 11.10
N LYS A 194 7.03 5.32 10.53
CA LYS A 194 8.41 4.81 10.58
C LYS A 194 9.33 5.86 11.20
N LYS A 195 10.57 5.48 11.53
CA LYS A 195 11.57 6.43 12.04
C LYS A 195 11.69 7.62 11.06
N GLY A 196 11.46 8.83 11.57
CA GLY A 196 11.49 10.08 10.80
C GLY A 196 10.34 10.28 9.80
N HIS A 197 9.34 9.38 9.76
CA HIS A 197 8.27 9.45 8.76
C HIS A 197 6.90 9.19 9.41
N HIS A 198 6.09 10.24 9.50
CA HIS A 198 4.71 10.16 9.98
C HIS A 198 3.82 9.39 9.00
N ALA A 199 2.73 8.80 9.49
CA ALA A 199 1.85 7.95 8.68
C ALA A 199 1.15 8.77 7.58
N GLU A 200 0.78 10.00 7.90
CA GLU A 200 0.16 11.02 7.05
C GLU A 200 1.06 11.40 5.88
N ILE A 201 2.35 11.63 6.13
CA ILE A 201 3.33 11.93 5.07
C ILE A 201 3.54 10.72 4.16
N ARG A 202 3.55 9.50 4.73
CA ARG A 202 3.60 8.27 3.92
C ARG A 202 2.35 8.10 3.06
N PHE A 203 1.19 8.48 3.59
CA PHE A 203 -0.08 8.49 2.86
C PHE A 203 -0.05 9.48 1.69
N ILE A 204 0.39 10.71 1.90
CA ILE A 204 0.52 11.72 0.84
C ILE A 204 1.43 11.21 -0.29
N LYS A 205 2.62 10.69 0.06
CA LYS A 205 3.54 10.07 -0.92
C LYS A 205 2.87 8.93 -1.70
N ARG A 206 2.00 8.16 -1.03
CA ARG A 206 1.27 7.07 -1.65
C ARG A 206 0.21 7.58 -2.62
N ILE A 207 -0.54 8.62 -2.28
CA ILE A 207 -1.53 9.25 -3.16
C ILE A 207 -0.86 9.84 -4.41
N HIS A 208 0.23 10.60 -4.27
CA HIS A 208 0.96 11.11 -5.43
C HIS A 208 1.52 9.99 -6.33
N SER A 209 1.89 8.83 -5.77
CA SER A 209 2.36 7.69 -6.58
C SER A 209 1.27 6.98 -7.38
N MET A 210 -0.01 7.33 -7.18
CA MET A 210 -1.13 6.70 -7.90
C MET A 210 -1.42 7.36 -9.25
N GLY A 211 -0.79 8.49 -9.58
CA GLY A 211 -1.02 9.17 -10.86
C GLY A 211 -2.45 9.70 -11.02
N LEU A 212 -3.07 10.16 -9.93
CA LEU A 212 -4.43 10.71 -9.95
C LEU A 212 -4.51 11.99 -10.81
N GLU A 213 -5.58 12.13 -11.56
CA GLU A 213 -5.85 13.30 -12.39
C GLU A 213 -6.46 14.42 -11.52
N GLN A 214 -5.96 15.65 -11.63
CA GLN A 214 -6.54 16.80 -10.89
C GLN A 214 -8.00 17.10 -11.32
N ASP A 215 -8.30 16.61 -12.52
CA ASP A 215 -9.52 16.42 -13.27
C ASP A 215 -10.75 15.75 -12.72
N GLN A 216 -10.58 15.05 -11.61
CA GLN A 216 -11.52 14.02 -11.24
C GLN A 216 -11.98 14.23 -9.82
N ASP A 217 -13.27 13.94 -9.62
CA ASP A 217 -13.84 13.87 -8.30
C ASP A 217 -13.34 12.59 -7.63
N TYR A 218 -12.68 12.76 -6.50
CA TYR A 218 -12.20 11.67 -5.68
C TYR A 218 -12.74 11.83 -4.27
N GLN A 219 -13.09 10.73 -3.64
CA GLN A 219 -13.34 10.70 -2.20
C GLN A 219 -12.28 9.84 -1.54
N ILE A 220 -11.56 10.40 -0.56
CA ILE A 220 -10.67 9.62 0.29
C ILE A 220 -11.15 9.67 1.72
N THR A 221 -11.43 8.50 2.28
CA THR A 221 -11.76 8.31 3.68
C THR A 221 -10.56 7.70 4.41
N CYS A 222 -10.09 8.38 5.45
CA CYS A 222 -8.95 7.99 6.27
C CYS A 222 -9.37 7.68 7.71
N TYR A 223 -8.95 6.55 8.23
CA TYR A 223 -9.05 6.18 9.65
C TYR A 223 -7.66 6.24 10.29
N ILE A 224 -7.48 7.12 11.27
CA ILE A 224 -6.17 7.37 11.88
C ILE A 224 -6.22 7.21 13.40
N THR A 225 -5.19 6.59 13.96
CA THR A 225 -5.11 6.34 15.41
C THR A 225 -4.91 7.61 16.25
N TRP A 226 -4.32 8.65 15.67
CA TRP A 226 -4.02 9.94 16.31
C TRP A 226 -4.28 11.04 15.30
N SER A 227 -4.89 12.15 15.71
CA SER A 227 -5.09 13.28 14.83
C SER A 227 -3.74 13.84 14.31
N PRO A 228 -3.69 14.39 13.08
CA PRO A 228 -2.45 14.87 12.50
C PRO A 228 -1.75 15.93 13.35
N CYS A 229 -0.42 15.92 13.37
CA CYS A 229 0.36 17.03 13.92
C CYS A 229 0.32 18.25 13.00
N LEU A 230 0.79 19.43 13.47
CA LEU A 230 0.79 20.66 12.65
C LEU A 230 1.44 20.48 11.26
N ALA A 231 2.64 19.89 11.20
CA ALA A 231 3.33 19.69 9.94
C ALA A 231 2.58 18.73 8.99
N CYS A 232 1.96 17.68 9.55
CA CYS A 232 1.13 16.76 8.76
C CYS A 232 -0.19 17.41 8.32
N ALA A 233 -0.77 18.25 9.16
CA ALA A 233 -1.96 19.02 8.84
C ALA A 233 -1.72 19.97 7.66
N CYS A 234 -0.62 20.72 7.68
CA CYS A 234 -0.23 21.57 6.54
C CYS A 234 -0.01 20.74 5.27
N ALA A 235 0.70 19.62 5.34
CA ALA A 235 0.93 18.78 4.17
C ALA A 235 -0.37 18.14 3.60
N LEU A 236 -1.34 17.81 4.46
CA LEU A 236 -2.65 17.31 4.02
C LEU A 236 -3.51 18.42 3.40
N ALA A 237 -3.42 19.65 3.91
CA ALA A 237 -4.05 20.82 3.29
C ALA A 237 -3.44 21.12 1.91
N GLU A 238 -2.12 21.04 1.76
CA GLU A 238 -1.44 21.15 0.48
C GLU A 238 -1.90 20.07 -0.51
N LEU A 239 -2.06 18.83 -0.06
CA LEU A 239 -2.63 17.75 -0.89
C LEU A 239 -4.04 18.12 -1.39
N LYS A 240 -4.91 18.63 -0.51
CA LYS A 240 -6.27 19.06 -0.87
C LYS A 240 -6.24 20.24 -1.86
N ASN A 241 -5.31 21.18 -1.71
CA ASN A 241 -5.15 22.28 -2.66
C ASN A 241 -4.65 21.80 -4.02
N HIS A 242 -3.80 20.76 -4.05
CA HIS A 242 -3.31 20.16 -5.28
C HIS A 242 -4.39 19.36 -6.03
N PHE A 243 -5.39 18.83 -5.31
CA PHE A 243 -6.55 18.13 -5.87
C PHE A 243 -7.85 18.84 -5.45
N PRO A 244 -8.26 19.93 -6.13
CA PRO A 244 -9.39 20.75 -5.69
C PRO A 244 -10.70 19.96 -5.51
N ARG A 245 -10.93 18.96 -6.36
CA ARG A 245 -12.10 18.06 -6.34
C ARG A 245 -11.96 16.83 -5.42
N LEU A 246 -10.88 16.73 -4.66
CA LEU A 246 -10.70 15.66 -3.67
C LEU A 246 -11.50 15.96 -2.40
N THR A 247 -12.47 15.13 -2.05
CA THR A 247 -13.10 15.13 -0.73
C THR A 247 -12.27 14.27 0.22
N LEU A 248 -11.50 14.91 1.12
CA LEU A 248 -10.67 14.23 2.10
C LEU A 248 -11.34 14.20 3.48
N ARG A 249 -11.77 13.01 3.91
CA ARG A 249 -12.38 12.73 5.22
C ARG A 249 -11.37 12.04 6.12
N ILE A 250 -11.16 12.54 7.33
CA ILE A 250 -10.24 11.99 8.32
C ILE A 250 -11.01 11.71 9.61
N PHE A 251 -11.09 10.45 9.99
CA PHE A 251 -11.63 10.00 11.26
C PHE A 251 -10.50 9.62 12.20
N ALA A 252 -10.32 10.41 13.26
CA ALA A 252 -9.28 10.19 14.27
C ALA A 252 -9.85 9.46 15.49
N SER A 253 -9.20 8.37 15.91
CA SER A 253 -9.55 7.68 17.16
C SER A 253 -9.26 8.55 18.40
N ARG A 254 -8.17 9.33 18.35
CA ARG A 254 -7.71 10.18 19.46
C ARG A 254 -7.12 11.48 18.95
N LEU A 255 -7.14 12.53 19.77
CA LEU A 255 -6.52 13.81 19.43
C LEU A 255 -5.08 13.87 19.94
N TYR A 256 -4.13 14.17 19.05
CA TYR A 256 -2.71 14.27 19.39
C TYR A 256 -2.39 15.62 20.03
N PHE A 257 -1.84 15.60 21.25
CA PHE A 257 -1.41 16.81 21.99
C PHE A 257 -2.39 17.98 21.95
N HIS A 258 -3.68 17.68 22.05
CA HIS A 258 -4.78 18.63 21.87
C HIS A 258 -4.88 19.72 22.94
N TRP A 259 -4.06 19.67 23.99
CA TRP A 259 -3.90 20.72 25.00
C TRP A 259 -2.87 21.78 24.59
N ILE A 260 -2.01 21.49 23.60
CA ILE A 260 -0.99 22.41 23.11
C ILE A 260 -1.53 23.19 21.89
N ARG A 261 -1.45 24.52 21.96
CA ARG A 261 -2.01 25.44 20.95
C ARG A 261 -1.51 25.18 19.52
N LYS A 262 -0.23 24.81 19.37
CA LYS A 262 0.38 24.46 18.06
C LYS A 262 -0.35 23.34 17.33
N PHE A 263 -0.82 22.31 18.05
CA PHE A 263 -1.53 21.18 17.43
C PHE A 263 -3.00 21.50 17.14
N GLN A 264 -3.61 22.36 17.96
CA GLN A 264 -4.94 22.91 17.69
C GLN A 264 -4.97 23.73 16.41
N MET A 265 -3.93 24.55 16.17
CA MET A 265 -3.76 25.29 14.91
C MET A 265 -3.72 24.36 13.69
N GLY A 266 -3.10 23.19 13.80
CA GLY A 266 -3.08 22.20 12.73
C GLY A 266 -4.49 21.69 12.40
N LEU A 267 -5.28 21.36 13.41
CA LEU A 267 -6.67 20.94 13.22
C LEU A 267 -7.51 22.07 12.59
N GLN A 268 -7.39 23.30 13.10
CA GLN A 268 -8.06 24.46 12.52
C GLN A 268 -7.69 24.65 11.04
N HIS A 269 -6.41 24.53 10.71
CA HIS A 269 -5.92 24.71 9.35
C HIS A 269 -6.48 23.66 8.38
N LEU A 270 -6.61 22.40 8.81
CA LEU A 270 -7.27 21.35 8.02
C LEU A 270 -8.71 21.74 7.67
N TYR A 271 -9.49 22.17 8.67
CA TYR A 271 -10.87 22.59 8.48
C TYR A 271 -10.98 23.77 7.50
N LYS A 272 -10.17 24.82 7.69
CA LYS A 272 -10.16 25.98 6.79
C LYS A 272 -9.75 25.63 5.36
N SER A 273 -9.03 24.54 5.17
CA SER A 273 -8.59 24.06 3.87
C SER A 273 -9.59 23.06 3.23
N GLY A 274 -10.77 22.88 3.83
CA GLY A 274 -11.80 21.96 3.33
C GLY A 274 -11.48 20.47 3.56
N VAL A 275 -10.59 20.15 4.50
CA VAL A 275 -10.35 18.77 4.96
C VAL A 275 -11.23 18.48 6.17
N LEU A 276 -12.07 17.45 6.06
CA LEU A 276 -13.05 17.09 7.07
C LEU A 276 -12.41 16.21 8.14
N VAL A 277 -12.44 16.61 9.41
CA VAL A 277 -11.81 15.85 10.51
C VAL A 277 -12.80 15.54 11.63
N ALA A 278 -13.23 14.29 11.78
CA ALA A 278 -14.10 13.85 12.89
C ALA A 278 -13.37 12.92 13.87
N VAL A 279 -13.95 12.74 15.06
CA VAL A 279 -13.59 11.66 15.97
C VAL A 279 -14.36 10.39 15.60
N MET A 280 -13.67 9.24 15.58
CA MET A 280 -14.31 7.94 15.32
C MET A 280 -15.34 7.60 16.42
N SER A 281 -16.56 7.24 16.03
CA SER A 281 -17.59 6.59 16.85
C SER A 281 -17.72 5.11 16.47
N LEU A 282 -18.63 4.37 17.09
CA LEU A 282 -18.87 2.96 16.78
C LEU A 282 -19.02 2.69 15.27
N PRO A 283 -19.77 3.49 14.47
CA PRO A 283 -19.89 3.24 13.03
C PRO A 283 -18.54 3.27 12.31
N GLU A 284 -17.69 4.27 12.59
CA GLU A 284 -16.37 4.38 11.95
C GLU A 284 -15.39 3.30 12.42
N PHE A 285 -15.50 2.85 13.69
CA PHE A 285 -14.70 1.71 14.15
C PHE A 285 -15.13 0.40 13.47
N THR A 286 -16.43 0.17 13.33
CA THR A 286 -16.98 -0.98 12.63
C THR A 286 -16.60 -0.96 11.15
N ASP A 287 -16.78 0.17 10.46
CA ASP A 287 -16.40 0.31 9.04
C ASP A 287 -14.89 0.09 8.84
N CYS A 288 -14.06 0.66 9.73
CA CYS A 288 -12.62 0.43 9.66
C CYS A 288 -12.25 -1.04 9.95
N TRP A 289 -12.96 -1.72 10.84
CA TRP A 289 -12.76 -3.14 11.13
C TRP A 289 -13.03 -4.00 9.91
N GLU A 290 -14.22 -3.86 9.31
CA GLU A 290 -14.67 -4.66 8.18
C GLU A 290 -13.79 -4.46 6.93
N LYS A 291 -13.35 -3.22 6.68
CA LYS A 291 -12.60 -2.91 5.46
C LYS A 291 -11.11 -3.22 5.56
N PHE A 292 -10.53 -3.15 6.76
CA PHE A 292 -9.08 -3.10 6.95
C PHE A 292 -8.51 -4.10 7.95
N VAL A 293 -9.32 -4.90 8.64
CA VAL A 293 -8.84 -5.91 9.59
C VAL A 293 -9.04 -7.31 9.02
N ASN A 294 -8.11 -8.22 9.29
CA ASN A 294 -8.30 -9.64 8.99
C ASN A 294 -9.19 -10.26 10.06
N HIS A 295 -10.49 -9.97 9.98
CA HIS A 295 -11.44 -10.31 11.04
C HIS A 295 -12.08 -11.70 10.90
N ARG A 296 -11.69 -12.50 9.88
CA ARG A 296 -12.15 -13.90 9.71
C ARG A 296 -13.66 -14.11 9.90
N GLN A 297 -14.48 -13.19 9.39
CA GLN A 297 -15.95 -13.17 9.53
C GLN A 297 -16.49 -12.93 10.96
N VAL A 298 -15.64 -12.47 11.88
CA VAL A 298 -16.02 -12.00 13.21
C VAL A 298 -16.40 -10.52 13.15
N PHE A 299 -17.55 -10.18 13.76
CA PHE A 299 -18.00 -8.80 13.91
C PHE A 299 -17.12 -8.02 14.89
N PHE A 300 -17.08 -6.70 14.73
CA PHE A 300 -16.36 -5.84 15.66
C PHE A 300 -17.07 -5.82 17.03
N THR A 301 -16.34 -6.22 18.08
CA THR A 301 -16.81 -6.08 19.47
C THR A 301 -16.25 -4.80 20.07
N PRO A 302 -17.09 -3.82 20.45
CA PRO A 302 -16.62 -2.58 21.07
C PRO A 302 -16.00 -2.86 22.44
N TRP A 303 -14.88 -2.18 22.75
CA TRP A 303 -14.27 -2.23 24.07
C TRP A 303 -15.04 -1.37 25.09
N ASP A 304 -14.74 -1.59 26.38
CA ASP A 304 -15.39 -0.87 27.47
C ASP A 304 -15.32 0.66 27.30
N LYS A 305 -16.48 1.31 27.45
CA LYS A 305 -16.68 2.77 27.35
C LYS A 305 -16.26 3.41 26.02
N LEU A 306 -16.17 2.66 24.92
CA LEU A 306 -15.81 3.18 23.60
C LEU A 306 -16.61 4.45 23.25
N GLU A 307 -17.94 4.39 23.34
CA GLU A 307 -18.83 5.52 22.98
C GLU A 307 -18.71 6.72 23.94
N GLU A 308 -18.50 6.48 25.24
CA GLU A 308 -18.28 7.56 26.20
C GLU A 308 -16.98 8.32 25.90
N HIS A 309 -15.91 7.58 25.57
CA HIS A 309 -14.64 8.16 25.14
C HIS A 309 -14.79 8.93 23.83
N SER A 310 -15.43 8.36 22.81
CA SER A 310 -15.69 9.05 21.54
C SER A 310 -16.46 10.35 21.75
N ARG A 311 -17.54 10.35 22.55
CA ARG A 311 -18.30 11.57 22.88
C ARG A 311 -17.47 12.60 23.65
N SER A 312 -16.61 12.16 24.57
CA SER A 312 -15.72 13.06 25.32
C SER A 312 -14.68 13.74 24.41
N ILE A 313 -14.04 12.95 23.54
CA ILE A 313 -13.03 13.43 22.59
C ILE A 313 -13.69 14.34 21.54
N GLN A 314 -14.88 13.99 21.04
CA GLN A 314 -15.66 14.83 20.12
C GLN A 314 -15.99 16.18 20.75
N ARG A 315 -16.51 16.21 21.99
CA ARG A 315 -16.74 17.47 22.74
C ARG A 315 -15.47 18.29 22.93
N ARG A 316 -14.30 17.65 23.02
CA ARG A 316 -13.02 18.37 23.08
C ARG A 316 -12.64 18.95 21.72
N LEU A 317 -12.82 18.20 20.63
CA LEU A 317 -12.59 18.69 19.27
C LEU A 317 -13.47 19.91 18.97
N ARG A 318 -14.77 19.82 19.26
CA ARG A 318 -15.73 20.93 19.11
C ARG A 318 -15.27 22.20 19.81
N ARG A 319 -14.88 22.10 21.09
CA ARG A 319 -14.35 23.23 21.86
C ARG A 319 -13.08 23.83 21.27
N ILE A 320 -12.21 22.99 20.69
CA ILE A 320 -11.03 23.48 19.98
C ILE A 320 -11.48 24.28 18.77
N LEU A 321 -12.30 23.73 17.89
CA LEU A 321 -12.73 24.41 16.66
C LEU A 321 -13.48 25.71 16.93
N GLN A 322 -14.40 25.71 17.90
CA GLN A 322 -15.13 26.90 18.36
C GLN A 322 -14.19 27.98 18.89
N SER A 323 -13.13 27.63 19.64
CA SER A 323 -12.15 28.62 20.13
C SER A 323 -11.32 29.29 19.03
N TRP A 324 -11.48 28.85 17.78
CA TRP A 324 -10.80 29.36 16.60
C TRP A 324 -11.78 29.86 15.52
N ASP A 325 -13.04 30.10 15.90
CA ASP A 325 -14.14 30.56 15.03
C ASP A 325 -14.34 29.69 13.78
N VAL A 326 -14.30 28.37 13.98
CA VAL A 326 -14.60 27.39 12.93
C VAL A 326 -15.92 26.70 13.26
N ASP A 327 -16.90 26.83 12.36
CA ASP A 327 -18.17 26.12 12.46
C ASP A 327 -17.96 24.62 12.28
N ASP A 328 -18.47 23.85 13.25
CA ASP A 328 -18.33 22.40 13.28
C ASP A 328 -19.37 21.73 12.37
N LEU A 329 -19.02 21.52 11.10
CA LEU A 329 -19.84 20.77 10.13
C LEU A 329 -19.77 19.25 10.32
N THR A 330 -19.32 18.74 11.49
CA THR A 330 -19.13 17.28 11.68
C THR A 330 -20.39 16.46 11.54
N ASP A 331 -21.55 17.03 11.87
CA ASP A 331 -22.83 16.33 11.76
C ASP A 331 -23.29 16.28 10.27
N ASP A 332 -22.99 17.31 9.47
CA ASP A 332 -23.38 17.39 8.07
C ASP A 332 -22.64 16.37 7.17
N PHE A 333 -21.35 16.12 7.43
CA PHE A 333 -20.60 15.16 6.61
C PHE A 333 -20.70 13.70 7.06
N ARG A 334 -21.11 13.42 8.30
CA ARG A 334 -21.47 12.04 8.72
C ARG A 334 -22.70 11.55 7.95
N ASN A 335 -23.59 12.47 7.58
CA ASN A 335 -24.83 12.19 6.85
C ASN A 335 -24.64 12.05 5.33
N LEU A 336 -23.48 12.40 4.77
CA LEU A 336 -23.15 12.24 3.34
C LEU A 336 -22.80 10.78 2.94
N ARG A 337 -23.47 9.81 3.58
CA ARG A 337 -23.35 8.35 3.47
C ARG A 337 -22.06 7.74 4.03
N LEU A 338 -22.27 6.84 5.00
CA LEU A 338 -21.62 5.53 5.10
C LEU A 338 -22.37 4.56 4.18
#